data_AF-A0AA41X8M9-F1
#
_entry.id   AF-A0AA41X8M9-F1
#
_cell.length_a   1.000
_cell.length_b   1.000
_cell.length_c   1.000
_cell.angle_alpha   90.00
_cell.angle_beta   90.00
_cell.angle_gamma   90.00
#
_symmetry.space_group_name_H-M   'P 1'
#
loop_
_entity.id
_entity.type
_entity.pdbx_description
1 polymer ?
#
loop_
_entity_poly.entity_id
_entity_poly.type
_entity_poly.pdbx_seq_one_letter_code
_entity_poly.pdbx_strand_id
1 'polypeptide(L)'
;MEYDKVARGFLEGFFPKVLAKPRPVSILGIARNEMVLDVQFICLSEELDIYGMTVFFDGLVEIYDCEEGLYNSKFFKSETMLIDPEAYKRTNAGCVNNTIFLAPK
;
A
#
# COMPACT_ATOMS: atom_id res chain seq x y z
N MET A 1 20.25 12.97 2.51
CA MET A 1 20.51 13.47 3.87
C MET A 1 19.25 13.84 4.66
N GLU A 2 18.32 14.66 4.14
CA GLU A 2 17.07 14.94 4.89
C GLU A 2 16.08 13.77 4.82
N TYR A 3 15.88 13.21 3.62
CA TYR A 3 15.08 12.00 3.41
C TYR A 3 15.56 10.80 4.22
N ASP A 4 16.87 10.62 4.40
CA ASP A 4 17.43 9.54 5.23
C ASP A 4 17.08 9.71 6.72
N LYS A 5 17.02 10.96 7.20
CA LYS A 5 16.62 11.24 8.60
C LYS A 5 15.14 10.98 8.81
N VAL A 6 14.29 11.38 7.85
CA VAL A 6 12.84 11.11 7.89
C VAL A 6 12.58 9.60 7.82
N ALA A 7 13.24 8.90 6.89
CA ALA A 7 13.16 7.46 6.76
C ALA A 7 13.65 6.74 8.02
N ARG A 8 14.75 7.19 8.62
CA ARG A 8 15.25 6.65 9.88
C ARG A 8 14.29 6.90 11.03
N GLY A 9 13.74 8.10 11.19
CA GLY A 9 12.76 8.41 12.24
C GLY A 9 11.49 7.55 12.13
N PHE A 10 11.01 7.31 10.90
CA PHE A 10 9.92 6.38 10.65
C PHE A 10 10.29 4.95 11.06
N LEU A 11 11.47 4.47 10.67
CA LEU A 11 11.94 3.13 11.06
C LEU A 11 12.19 3.01 12.57
N GLU A 12 12.66 4.05 13.25
CA GLU A 12 12.87 4.04 14.71
C GLU A 12 11.53 3.93 15.45
N GLY A 13 10.49 4.61 14.96
CA GLY A 13 9.16 4.59 15.57
C GLY A 13 8.40 3.28 15.35
N PHE A 14 8.46 2.73 14.14
CA PHE A 14 7.63 1.57 13.75
C PHE A 14 8.41 0.26 13.61
N PHE A 15 9.71 0.31 13.33
CA PHE A 15 10.53 -0.86 12.96
C PHE A 15 11.95 -0.87 13.58
N PRO A 16 12.12 -0.65 14.91
CA PRO A 16 13.45 -0.51 15.51
C PRO A 16 14.33 -1.76 15.32
N LYS A 17 13.70 -2.94 15.18
CA LYS A 17 14.38 -4.22 14.93
C LYS A 17 15.02 -4.33 13.53
N VAL A 18 14.57 -3.53 12.56
CA VAL A 18 15.10 -3.51 11.18
C VAL A 18 16.39 -2.68 11.11
N LEU A 19 16.55 -1.69 12.01
CA LEU A 19 17.77 -0.88 12.10
C LEU A 19 18.99 -1.68 12.59
N ALA A 20 18.77 -2.69 13.44
CA ALA A 20 19.83 -3.55 13.95
C ALA A 20 20.32 -4.61 12.94
N LYS A 21 19.46 -5.04 12.02
CA LYS A 21 19.79 -6.01 10.98
C LYS A 21 18.94 -5.75 9.74
N PRO A 22 19.54 -5.43 8.58
CA PRO A 22 18.80 -5.24 7.34
C PRO A 22 17.95 -6.48 7.05
N ARG A 23 16.65 -6.29 6.95
CA ARG A 23 15.68 -7.33 6.59
C ARG A 23 14.72 -6.74 5.56
N PRO A 24 14.29 -7.53 4.56
CA PRO A 24 13.21 -7.11 3.69
C PRO A 24 11.97 -6.88 4.55
N VAL A 25 11.41 -5.68 4.48
CA VAL A 25 10.17 -5.34 5.17
C VAL A 25 9.05 -5.43 4.15
N SER A 26 8.07 -6.30 4.41
CA SER A 26 6.90 -6.39 3.54
C SER A 26 6.03 -5.16 3.77
N ILE A 27 5.88 -4.30 2.75
CA ILE A 27 5.05 -3.09 2.81
C ILE A 27 3.59 -3.43 3.17
N LEU A 28 3.06 -4.52 2.63
CA LEU A 28 1.73 -5.02 3.04
C LEU A 28 1.70 -5.48 4.49
N GLY A 29 2.80 -6.06 4.98
CA GLY A 29 2.97 -6.40 6.40
C GLY A 29 2.98 -5.15 7.29
N ILE A 30 3.63 -4.06 6.86
CA ILE A 30 3.61 -2.77 7.57
C ILE A 30 2.17 -2.25 7.66
N ALA A 31 1.51 -2.15 6.51
CA ALA A 31 0.16 -1.59 6.40
C ALA A 31 -0.83 -2.36 7.28
N ARG A 32 -0.80 -3.70 7.22
CA ARG A 32 -1.73 -4.55 7.98
C ARG A 32 -1.38 -4.68 9.46
N ASN A 33 -0.11 -4.91 9.79
CA ASN A 33 0.27 -5.33 11.14
C ASN A 33 0.69 -4.18 12.05
N GLU A 34 1.33 -3.14 11.50
CA GLU A 34 1.83 -2.02 12.31
C GLU A 34 0.91 -0.79 12.22
N MET A 35 0.33 -0.55 11.04
CA MET A 35 -0.62 0.55 10.83
C MET A 35 -2.08 0.14 10.99
N VAL A 36 -2.36 -1.17 11.14
CA VAL A 36 -3.70 -1.73 11.34
C VAL A 36 -4.70 -1.29 10.26
N LEU A 37 -4.22 -1.10 9.03
CA LEU A 37 -5.05 -0.73 7.88
C LEU A 37 -5.76 -1.96 7.32
N ASP A 38 -7.02 -1.78 6.92
CA ASP A 38 -7.76 -2.80 6.18
C ASP A 38 -7.35 -2.77 4.70
N VAL A 39 -6.47 -3.68 4.30
CA VAL A 39 -5.95 -3.74 2.93
C VAL A 39 -6.77 -4.72 2.08
N GLN A 40 -7.58 -4.20 1.19
CA GLN A 40 -8.45 -4.95 0.28
C GLN A 40 -7.94 -4.88 -1.17
N PHE A 41 -8.13 -5.97 -1.92
CA PHE A 41 -7.85 -6.01 -3.36
C PHE A 41 -9.15 -5.99 -4.15
N ILE A 42 -9.38 -4.92 -4.91
CA ILE A 42 -10.62 -4.65 -5.66
C ILE A 42 -10.25 -3.98 -6.98
N CYS A 43 -10.91 -4.35 -8.08
CA CYS A 43 -10.78 -3.66 -9.37
C CYS A 43 -11.16 -2.17 -9.21
N LEU A 44 -10.25 -1.26 -9.54
CA LEU A 44 -10.48 0.18 -9.38
C LEU A 44 -10.76 0.89 -10.70
N SER A 45 -10.17 0.44 -11.80
CA SER A 45 -10.47 0.96 -13.14
C SER A 45 -10.35 -0.10 -14.22
N GLU A 46 -11.08 0.09 -15.32
CA GLU A 46 -11.04 -0.79 -16.49
C GLU A 46 -9.66 -0.74 -17.17
N GLU A 47 -9.08 0.46 -17.22
CA GLU A 47 -7.85 0.79 -17.93
C GLU A 47 -6.59 0.49 -17.11
N LEU A 48 -6.75 0.11 -15.83
CA LEU A 48 -5.67 -0.15 -14.88
C LEU A 48 -4.73 1.05 -14.68
N ASP A 49 -5.27 2.26 -14.81
CA ASP A 49 -4.60 3.54 -14.57
C ASP A 49 -4.60 3.95 -13.08
N ILE A 50 -5.43 3.30 -12.25
CA ILE A 50 -5.45 3.47 -10.80
C ILE A 50 -4.80 2.25 -10.14
N TYR A 51 -3.65 2.47 -9.48
CA TYR A 51 -2.99 1.39 -8.72
C TYR A 51 -3.68 1.07 -7.39
N GLY A 52 -4.15 2.11 -6.69
CA GLY A 52 -4.71 1.98 -5.36
C GLY A 52 -5.28 3.29 -4.83
N MET A 53 -6.10 3.17 -3.79
CA MET A 53 -6.76 4.28 -3.09
C MET A 53 -6.68 4.07 -1.58
N THR A 54 -6.55 5.16 -0.81
CA THR A 54 -6.71 5.12 0.65
C THR A 54 -7.98 5.87 1.05
N VAL A 55 -8.84 5.21 1.82
CA VAL A 55 -10.10 5.73 2.33
C VAL A 55 -9.84 6.32 3.71
N PHE A 56 -9.83 7.65 3.81
CA PHE A 56 -9.59 8.36 5.08
C PHE A 56 -10.85 8.55 5.92
N PHE A 57 -12.03 8.49 5.31
CA PHE A 57 -13.32 8.69 5.96
C PHE A 57 -14.31 7.62 5.48
N ASP A 58 -15.23 7.21 6.36
CA ASP A 58 -16.34 6.35 6.01
C ASP A 58 -17.14 6.93 4.84
N GLY A 59 -17.33 6.16 3.78
CA GLY A 59 -17.98 6.70 2.58
C GLY A 59 -18.18 5.70 1.46
N LEU A 60 -18.92 6.15 0.44
CA LEU A 60 -19.08 5.45 -0.82
C LEU A 60 -17.90 5.76 -1.73
N VAL A 61 -17.32 4.71 -2.30
CA VAL A 61 -16.26 4.78 -3.31
C VAL A 61 -16.77 4.07 -4.55
N GLU A 62 -16.59 4.70 -5.71
CA GLU A 62 -16.83 4.07 -7.00
C GLU A 62 -15.70 3.08 -7.29
N ILE A 63 -16.06 1.82 -7.49
CA ILE A 63 -15.14 0.75 -7.84
C ILE A 63 -15.58 0.12 -9.17
N TYR A 64 -14.63 -0.35 -9.95
CA TYR A 64 -14.92 -1.00 -11.21
C TYR A 64 -15.31 -2.46 -10.97
N ASP A 65 -16.43 -2.90 -11.54
CA ASP A 65 -16.84 -4.30 -11.54
C ASP A 65 -16.35 -4.95 -12.83
N CYS A 66 -15.31 -5.78 -12.69
CA CYS A 66 -14.70 -6.50 -13.79
C CYS A 66 -15.63 -7.56 -14.44
N GLU A 67 -16.70 -8.00 -13.75
CA GLU A 67 -17.66 -8.97 -14.31
C GLU A 67 -18.76 -8.29 -15.12
N GLU A 68 -19.30 -7.18 -14.60
CA GLU A 68 -20.38 -6.42 -15.25
C GLU A 68 -19.86 -5.37 -16.24
N GLY A 69 -18.58 -4.99 -16.16
CA GLY A 69 -17.98 -3.93 -16.97
C GLY A 69 -18.50 -2.53 -16.62
N LEU A 70 -18.89 -2.31 -15.37
CA LEU A 70 -19.54 -1.08 -14.90
C LEU A 70 -18.97 -0.63 -13.56
N TYR A 71 -19.08 0.67 -13.27
CA TYR A 71 -18.71 1.23 -11.97
C TYR A 71 -19.87 1.10 -10.98
N ASN A 72 -19.56 0.54 -9.81
CA ASN A 72 -20.50 0.35 -8.72
C ASN A 72 -20.03 1.13 -7.47
N SER A 73 -20.94 1.82 -6.81
CA SER A 73 -20.64 2.47 -5.53
C SER A 73 -20.67 1.45 -4.40
N LYS A 74 -19.56 1.30 -3.69
CA LYS A 74 -19.44 0.42 -2.52
C LYS A 74 -19.04 1.23 -1.29
N PHE A 75 -19.64 0.90 -0.15
CA PHE A 75 -19.30 1.54 1.12
C PHE A 75 -18.02 0.95 1.70
N PHE A 76 -17.10 1.81 2.10
CA PHE A 76 -15.86 1.46 2.79
C PHE A 76 -15.73 2.26 4.08
N LYS A 77 -15.06 1.65 5.07
CA LYS A 77 -14.70 2.33 6.32
C LYS A 77 -13.42 3.14 6.14
N SER A 78 -13.22 4.14 6.99
CA SER A 78 -11.93 4.80 7.17
C SER A 78 -10.83 3.77 7.46
N GLU A 79 -9.59 4.13 7.16
CA GLU A 79 -8.40 3.28 7.38
C GLU A 79 -8.37 2.05 6.45
N THR A 80 -9.13 2.09 5.35
CA THR A 80 -9.15 1.06 4.32
C THR A 80 -8.23 1.47 3.17
N MET A 81 -7.34 0.57 2.75
CA MET A 81 -6.51 0.71 1.56
C MET A 81 -7.00 -0.26 0.48
N LEU A 82 -7.44 0.29 -0.64
CA LEU A 82 -7.85 -0.46 -1.82
C LEU A 82 -6.68 -0.56 -2.79
N ILE A 83 -6.38 -1.75 -3.27
CA ILE A 83 -5.31 -2.00 -4.23
C ILE A 83 -5.91 -2.71 -5.43
N ASP A 84 -5.65 -2.21 -6.63
CA ASP A 84 -6.07 -2.88 -7.86
C ASP A 84 -5.23 -4.15 -8.08
N PRO A 85 -5.87 -5.34 -8.12
CA PRO A 85 -5.15 -6.60 -8.21
C PRO A 85 -4.43 -6.77 -9.56
N GLU A 86 -4.96 -6.24 -10.64
CA GLU A 86 -4.38 -6.36 -11.97
C GLU A 86 -3.22 -5.37 -12.14
N ALA A 87 -3.38 -4.14 -11.66
CA ALA A 87 -2.27 -3.17 -11.58
C ALA A 87 -1.13 -3.70 -10.71
N TYR A 88 -1.45 -4.32 -9.56
CA TYR A 88 -0.48 -4.97 -8.67
C TYR A 88 0.26 -6.13 -9.35
N LYS A 89 -0.43 -7.00 -10.09
CA LYS A 89 0.21 -8.10 -10.84
C LYS A 89 1.11 -7.60 -11.97
N ARG A 90 0.74 -6.51 -12.64
CA ARG A 90 1.54 -5.90 -13.73
C ARG A 90 2.80 -5.22 -13.20
N THR A 91 2.85 -4.86 -11.92
CA THR A 91 4.10 -4.41 -11.31
C THR A 91 5.07 -5.57 -11.07
N ASN A 92 6.31 -5.42 -11.57
CA ASN A 92 7.39 -6.38 -11.29
C ASN A 92 7.56 -6.55 -9.78
N ALA A 93 7.87 -7.76 -9.30
CA ALA A 93 8.13 -8.05 -7.88
C ALA A 93 9.21 -7.14 -7.25
N GLY A 94 10.11 -6.61 -8.08
CA GLY A 94 11.09 -5.59 -7.68
C GLY A 94 10.46 -4.23 -7.33
N CYS A 95 9.40 -3.80 -8.00
CA CYS A 95 8.68 -2.55 -7.67
C CYS A 95 7.84 -2.69 -6.40
N VAL A 96 7.25 -3.87 -6.18
CA VAL A 96 6.42 -4.17 -4.99
C VAL A 96 7.25 -4.24 -3.71
N ASN A 97 8.50 -4.70 -3.81
CA ASN A 97 9.45 -4.83 -2.68
C ASN A 97 10.59 -3.81 -2.72
N ASN A 98 10.49 -2.75 -3.54
CA ASN A 98 11.48 -1.68 -3.55
C ASN A 98 11.33 -0.80 -2.31
N THR A 99 11.69 -1.36 -1.17
CA THR A 99 12.25 -0.57 -0.08
C THR A 99 13.76 -0.63 -0.22
N ILE A 100 14.29 0.17 -1.15
CA ILE A 100 15.72 0.48 -1.18
C ILE A 100 15.99 1.36 0.04
N PHE A 101 16.27 0.74 1.18
CA PHE A 101 16.88 1.46 2.29
C PHE A 101 18.38 1.51 2.05
N LEU A 102 18.85 2.62 1.47
CA LEU A 102 20.27 2.96 1.47
C LEU A 102 20.68 3.24 2.92
N ALA A 103 21.16 2.22 3.64
CA ALA A 103 21.95 2.44 4.83
C ALA A 103 23.35 2.89 4.38
N PRO A 104 23.81 4.12 4.69
CA PRO A 104 25.19 4.48 4.48
C PRO A 104 26.06 3.67 5.45
N LYS A 105 27.19 3.15 4.95
CA LYS A 105 28.30 2.68 5.79
C LYS A 105 28.89 3.84 6.58
#